data_AF-A0A8H6M698-F1
#
_entry.id   AF-A0A8H6M698-F1
#
_cell.length_a   1.000
_cell.length_b   1.000
_cell.length_c   1.000
_cell.angle_alpha   90.00
_cell.angle_beta   90.00
_cell.angle_gamma   90.00
#
_symmetry.space_group_name_H-M   'P 1'
#
loop_
_entity.id
_entity.type
_entity.pdbx_description
1 polymer ?
#
loop_
_entity_poly.entity_id
_entity_poly.type
_entity_poly.pdbx_seq_one_letter_code
_entity_poly.pdbx_strand_id
1 'polypeptide(L)'
;MEKKAVKPRIKIQLLCFPTESVASLDWRYPESLLGLKQMWPMLGDVVVDVNHGTPSQQIWFHNDMVSPNTDGSGQIIRLERAMHAGENTLRIMQMADLTAHTFVLFASLDDAASTSKSTTKGKGKGKDKFDDYLAKQREKGITGSVRVKKGSSSDDGSSGSS
;
A
#
# COMPACT_ATOMS: atom_id res chain seq x y z
N MET A 1 -30.39 4.53 18.33
CA MET A 1 -29.86 4.27 16.98
C MET A 1 -28.51 3.60 17.15
N GLU A 2 -28.46 2.29 16.92
CA GLU A 2 -27.26 1.47 17.11
C GLU A 2 -26.29 1.76 15.95
N LYS A 3 -25.10 2.30 16.26
CA LYS A 3 -24.05 2.47 15.26
C LYS A 3 -23.54 1.07 14.91
N LYS A 4 -23.95 0.53 13.76
CA LYS A 4 -23.34 -0.69 13.22
C LYS A 4 -21.83 -0.46 13.15
N ALA A 5 -21.08 -1.20 13.97
CA ALA A 5 -19.63 -1.23 13.90
C ALA A 5 -19.24 -1.67 12.48
N VAL A 6 -18.64 -0.78 11.71
CA VAL A 6 -18.15 -1.10 10.37
C VAL A 6 -16.90 -1.97 10.58
N LYS A 7 -16.95 -3.21 10.09
CA LYS A 7 -15.76 -4.07 10.09
C LYS A 7 -14.70 -3.41 9.22
N PRO A 8 -13.47 -3.21 9.73
CA PRO A 8 -12.38 -2.70 8.91
C PRO A 8 -12.16 -3.64 7.74
N ARG A 9 -12.15 -3.10 6.51
CA ARG A 9 -11.81 -3.87 5.31
C ARG A 9 -10.33 -3.67 5.04
N ILE A 10 -9.58 -4.75 4.92
CA ILE A 10 -8.17 -4.67 4.56
C ILE A 10 -8.10 -4.61 3.03
N LYS A 11 -7.34 -3.64 2.51
CA LYS A 11 -6.94 -3.58 1.11
C LYS A 11 -5.58 -4.20 0.97
N ILE A 12 -5.40 -5.05 -0.04
CA ILE A 12 -4.13 -5.71 -0.32
C ILE A 12 -3.83 -5.47 -1.79
N GLN A 13 -2.71 -4.81 -2.04
CA GLN A 13 -2.36 -4.29 -3.34
C GLN A 13 -0.94 -4.73 -3.71
N LEU A 14 -0.76 -5.09 -4.98
CA LEU A 14 0.58 -5.25 -5.55
C LEU A 14 0.91 -3.99 -6.35
N LEU A 15 1.99 -3.35 -5.95
CA LEU A 15 2.50 -2.11 -6.53
C LEU A 15 3.84 -2.38 -7.21
N CYS A 16 4.15 -1.62 -8.25
CA CYS A 16 5.42 -1.69 -8.97
C CYS A 16 5.98 -0.29 -9.17
N PHE A 17 7.26 -0.12 -8.85
CA PHE A 17 7.96 1.16 -8.90
C PHE A 17 9.36 1.00 -9.50
N PRO A 18 9.95 2.07 -10.06
CA PRO A 18 11.38 2.10 -10.33
C PRO A 18 12.17 1.88 -9.03
N THR A 19 13.18 1.02 -9.05
CA THR A 19 13.98 0.65 -7.86
C THR A 19 14.61 1.87 -7.19
N GLU A 20 15.08 2.86 -7.96
CA GLU A 20 15.65 4.10 -7.43
C GLU A 20 14.65 4.93 -6.62
N SER A 21 13.39 4.98 -7.04
CA SER A 21 12.32 5.68 -6.32
C SER A 21 12.08 5.04 -4.95
N VAL A 22 12.20 3.72 -4.86
CA VAL A 22 11.99 2.96 -3.62
C VAL A 22 13.21 3.03 -2.70
N ALA A 23 14.42 3.11 -3.25
CA ALA A 23 15.64 3.21 -2.46
C ALA A 23 15.70 4.48 -1.59
N SER A 24 14.99 5.54 -1.99
CA SER A 24 14.94 6.82 -1.26
C SER A 24 13.83 6.92 -0.21
N LEU A 25 12.98 5.90 -0.06
CA LEU A 25 11.84 5.93 0.84
C LEU A 25 12.23 5.80 2.32
N ASP A 26 11.60 6.60 3.16
CA ASP A 26 11.62 6.41 4.61
C ASP A 26 10.54 5.39 5.02
N TRP A 27 10.96 4.14 5.20
CA TRP A 27 10.09 3.02 5.59
C TRP A 27 9.42 3.18 6.96
N ARG A 28 9.80 4.17 7.77
CA ARG A 28 9.06 4.52 8.99
C ARG A 28 7.68 5.09 8.68
N TYR A 29 7.47 5.59 7.46
CA TYR A 29 6.21 6.13 6.96
C TYR A 29 5.80 5.43 5.66
N PRO A 30 5.37 4.15 5.71
CA PRO A 30 5.11 3.35 4.52
C PRO A 30 4.03 3.94 3.60
N GLU A 31 3.11 4.75 4.13
CA GLU A 31 2.10 5.49 3.35
C GLU A 31 2.73 6.41 2.29
N SER A 32 3.98 6.83 2.45
CA SER A 32 4.69 7.65 1.45
C SER A 32 4.90 6.92 0.11
N LEU A 33 4.85 5.58 0.09
CA LEU A 33 4.80 4.77 -1.14
C LEU A 33 3.64 5.17 -2.05
N LEU A 34 2.49 5.54 -1.48
CA LEU A 34 1.29 5.88 -2.24
C LEU A 34 1.44 7.21 -3.01
N GLY A 35 2.42 8.04 -2.64
CA GLY A 35 2.76 9.27 -3.36
C GLY A 35 3.73 9.07 -4.52
N LEU A 36 4.35 7.88 -4.64
CA LEU A 36 5.29 7.59 -5.71
C LEU A 36 4.58 7.27 -7.03
N LYS A 37 5.22 7.63 -8.14
CA LYS A 37 4.75 7.25 -9.48
C LYS A 37 5.00 5.74 -9.68
N GLN A 38 3.91 4.98 -9.79
CA GLN A 38 3.96 3.57 -10.16
C GLN A 38 4.38 3.43 -11.63
N MET A 39 5.22 2.44 -11.89
CA MET A 39 5.71 2.11 -13.22
C MET A 39 5.88 0.61 -13.30
N TRP A 40 5.18 0.00 -14.26
CA TRP A 40 5.32 -1.42 -14.54
C TRP A 40 6.31 -1.65 -15.69
N PRO A 41 6.97 -2.81 -15.73
CA PRO A 41 7.82 -3.23 -16.85
C PRO A 41 7.09 -3.22 -18.19
N MET A 42 7.84 -3.20 -19.30
CA MET A 42 7.27 -3.09 -20.64
C MET A 42 6.51 -4.36 -21.07
N LEU A 43 5.86 -4.27 -22.24
CA LEU A 43 5.01 -5.32 -22.82
C LEU A 43 5.70 -6.68 -22.84
N GLY A 44 5.10 -7.65 -22.16
CA GLY A 44 5.53 -9.06 -22.19
C GLY A 44 6.57 -9.43 -21.13
N ASP A 45 7.07 -8.48 -20.34
CA ASP A 45 8.18 -8.73 -19.41
C ASP A 45 7.74 -9.40 -18.10
N VAL A 46 6.46 -9.28 -17.72
CA VAL A 46 5.96 -9.73 -16.42
C VAL A 46 4.54 -10.30 -16.49
N VAL A 47 4.33 -11.37 -15.74
CA VAL A 47 3.01 -11.96 -15.46
C VAL A 47 2.87 -12.12 -13.95
N VAL A 48 1.71 -11.72 -13.42
CA VAL A 48 1.38 -11.89 -12.01
C VAL A 48 0.32 -12.98 -11.89
N ASP A 49 0.58 -14.00 -11.06
CA ASP A 49 -0.33 -15.13 -10.84
C ASP A 49 -0.53 -15.33 -9.34
N VAL A 50 -1.78 -15.32 -8.89
CA VAL A 50 -2.16 -15.50 -7.49
C VAL A 50 -2.92 -16.79 -7.35
N ASN A 51 -2.56 -17.57 -6.32
CA ASN A 51 -3.23 -18.81 -5.95
C ASN A 51 -3.31 -19.82 -7.11
N HIS A 52 -2.19 -20.01 -7.79
CA HIS A 52 -2.05 -20.91 -8.93
C HIS A 52 -2.61 -22.31 -8.66
N GLY A 53 -3.48 -22.80 -9.55
CA GLY A 53 -4.06 -24.14 -9.43
C GLY A 53 -5.19 -24.25 -8.41
N THR A 54 -5.68 -23.12 -7.86
CA THR A 54 -6.83 -23.09 -6.95
C THR A 54 -8.07 -22.48 -7.62
N PRO A 55 -9.28 -22.69 -7.07
CA PRO A 55 -10.49 -22.02 -7.57
C PRO A 55 -10.46 -20.48 -7.46
N SER A 56 -9.59 -19.93 -6.61
CA SER A 56 -9.42 -18.48 -6.44
C SER A 56 -8.25 -17.92 -7.26
N GLN A 57 -7.77 -18.69 -8.24
CA GLN A 57 -6.67 -18.27 -9.09
C GLN A 57 -7.02 -16.99 -9.87
N GLN A 58 -6.08 -16.05 -9.91
CA GLN A 58 -6.20 -14.86 -10.74
C GLN A 58 -4.84 -14.54 -11.38
N ILE A 59 -4.87 -14.25 -12.69
CA ILE A 59 -3.68 -13.97 -13.50
C ILE A 59 -3.85 -12.58 -14.11
N TRP A 60 -2.79 -11.78 -14.05
CA TRP A 60 -2.68 -10.49 -14.73
C TRP A 60 -1.53 -10.52 -15.74
N PHE A 61 -1.84 -10.17 -16.97
CA PHE A 61 -0.88 -9.93 -18.03
C PHE A 61 -0.59 -8.44 -18.16
N HIS A 62 0.44 -8.09 -18.92
CA HIS A 62 0.84 -6.68 -19.10
C HIS A 62 -0.33 -5.75 -19.45
N ASN A 63 -1.23 -6.18 -20.35
CA ASN A 63 -2.37 -5.38 -20.77
C ASN A 63 -3.39 -5.12 -19.64
N ASP A 64 -3.38 -5.93 -18.58
CA ASP A 64 -4.20 -5.73 -17.39
C ASP A 64 -3.53 -4.78 -16.39
N MET A 65 -2.21 -4.62 -16.51
CA MET A 65 -1.36 -3.88 -15.57
C MET A 65 -1.01 -2.49 -16.09
N VAL A 66 -0.91 -2.28 -17.40
CA VAL A 66 -0.53 -1.00 -18.00
C VAL A 66 -1.69 -0.45 -18.83
N SER A 67 -2.03 0.82 -18.60
CA SER A 67 -3.01 1.49 -19.44
C SER A 67 -2.36 1.86 -20.78
N PRO A 68 -2.95 1.49 -21.93
CA PRO A 68 -2.33 1.65 -23.26
C PRO A 68 -2.04 3.10 -23.66
N ASN A 69 -2.64 4.08 -22.95
CA ASN A 69 -2.50 5.51 -23.21
C ASN A 69 -1.58 6.23 -22.23
N THR A 70 -0.74 5.50 -21.49
CA THR A 70 0.11 6.09 -20.44
C THR A 70 1.54 5.61 -20.54
N ASP A 71 2.49 6.45 -20.12
CA ASP A 71 3.94 6.21 -20.14
C ASP A 71 4.39 5.12 -19.14
N GLY A 72 3.78 3.93 -19.20
CA GLY A 72 4.01 2.86 -18.24
C GLY A 72 3.40 3.10 -16.86
N SER A 73 2.57 4.15 -16.68
CA SER A 73 1.84 4.33 -15.41
C SER A 73 0.81 3.23 -15.27
N GLY A 74 1.14 2.22 -14.50
CA GLY A 74 0.28 1.05 -14.40
C GLY A 74 -0.89 1.24 -13.46
N GLN A 75 -1.88 0.37 -13.67
CA GLN A 75 -3.00 0.19 -12.77
C GLN A 75 -2.53 -0.51 -11.50
N ILE A 76 -3.16 -0.17 -10.38
CA ILE A 76 -2.92 -0.87 -9.13
C ILE A 76 -3.60 -2.24 -9.19
N ILE A 77 -2.83 -3.30 -8.98
CA ILE A 77 -3.38 -4.65 -8.85
C ILE A 77 -3.96 -4.80 -7.44
N ARG A 78 -5.24 -5.11 -7.39
CA ARG A 78 -6.03 -5.33 -6.17
C ARG A 78 -6.23 -6.82 -5.96
N LEU A 79 -5.66 -7.36 -4.88
CA LEU A 79 -5.60 -8.81 -4.63
C LEU A 79 -6.79 -9.33 -3.83
N GLU A 80 -7.62 -8.45 -3.25
CA GLU A 80 -8.62 -8.82 -2.25
C GLU A 80 -9.68 -9.80 -2.77
N ARG A 81 -9.91 -9.82 -4.08
CA ARG A 81 -10.88 -10.74 -4.73
C ARG A 81 -10.30 -12.13 -4.99
N ALA A 82 -8.98 -12.24 -5.13
CA ALA A 82 -8.28 -13.50 -5.35
C ALA A 82 -7.92 -14.20 -4.03
N MET A 83 -8.01 -13.48 -2.90
CA MET A 83 -7.64 -14.01 -1.60
C MET A 83 -8.70 -14.94 -1.01
N HIS A 84 -8.22 -15.99 -0.35
CA HIS A 84 -9.05 -16.91 0.42
C HIS A 84 -8.50 -17.11 1.84
N ALA A 85 -9.30 -17.75 2.70
CA ALA A 85 -8.85 -18.13 4.03
C ALA A 85 -7.70 -19.16 3.93
N GLY A 86 -6.66 -18.96 4.74
CA GLY A 86 -5.47 -19.81 4.76
C GLY A 86 -4.29 -19.22 4.00
N GLU A 87 -3.42 -20.10 3.50
CA GLU A 87 -2.22 -19.73 2.76
C GLU A 87 -2.58 -19.24 1.37
N ASN A 88 -2.08 -18.06 0.99
CA ASN A 88 -2.21 -17.51 -0.35
C ASN A 88 -0.82 -17.43 -0.98
N THR A 89 -0.73 -17.69 -2.28
CA THR A 89 0.52 -17.64 -3.04
C THR A 89 0.47 -16.51 -4.06
N LEU A 90 1.56 -15.76 -4.18
CA LEU A 90 1.76 -14.75 -5.21
C LEU A 90 3.02 -15.11 -6.00
N ARG A 91 2.87 -15.24 -7.31
CA ARG A 91 3.97 -15.52 -8.26
C ARG A 91 4.12 -14.34 -9.19
N ILE A 92 5.34 -13.84 -9.29
CA ILE A 92 5.73 -12.84 -10.28
C ILE A 92 6.66 -13.57 -11.24
N MET A 93 6.19 -13.82 -12.45
CA MET A 93 6.94 -14.50 -13.49
C MET A 93 7.61 -13.47 -14.38
N GLN A 94 8.92 -13.58 -14.45
CA GLN A 94 9.81 -12.67 -15.15
C GLN A 94 10.18 -13.25 -16.52
N MET A 95 9.95 -12.48 -17.58
CA MET A 95 10.30 -12.86 -18.97
C MET A 95 11.50 -12.06 -19.51
N ALA A 96 11.82 -10.92 -18.91
CA ALA A 96 12.95 -10.04 -19.24
C ALA A 96 13.62 -9.51 -17.97
N ASP A 97 14.70 -8.74 -18.05
CA ASP A 97 15.34 -8.17 -16.84
C ASP A 97 14.41 -7.17 -16.11
N LEU A 98 14.20 -7.39 -14.80
CA LEU A 98 13.36 -6.58 -13.92
C LEU A 98 14.15 -5.87 -12.81
N THR A 99 15.49 -5.88 -12.84
CA THR A 99 16.34 -5.25 -11.82
C THR A 99 16.03 -3.76 -11.59
N ALA A 100 15.60 -3.06 -12.64
CA ALA A 100 15.19 -1.66 -12.58
C ALA A 100 13.85 -1.43 -11.86
N HIS A 101 13.12 -2.50 -11.50
CA HIS A 101 11.80 -2.43 -10.88
C HIS A 101 11.77 -3.12 -9.53
N THR A 102 11.02 -2.55 -8.58
CA THR A 102 10.76 -3.11 -7.27
C THR A 102 9.26 -3.33 -7.09
N PHE A 103 8.89 -4.56 -6.73
CA PHE A 103 7.51 -4.96 -6.44
C PHE A 103 7.26 -4.88 -4.95
N VAL A 104 6.17 -4.23 -4.56
CA VAL A 104 5.79 -4.03 -3.16
C VAL A 104 4.39 -4.56 -2.93
N LEU A 105 4.27 -5.51 -2.00
CA LEU A 105 2.99 -5.94 -1.47
C LEU A 105 2.58 -5.00 -0.34
N PHE A 106 1.55 -4.20 -0.56
CA PHE A 106 1.09 -3.18 0.38
C PHE A 106 -0.29 -3.53 0.93
N ALA A 107 -0.41 -3.53 2.25
CA ALA A 107 -1.67 -3.74 2.94
C ALA A 107 -2.06 -2.49 3.74
N SER A 108 -3.29 -2.01 3.55
CA SER A 108 -3.82 -0.84 4.27
C SER A 108 -5.24 -1.10 4.76
N LEU A 109 -5.67 -0.31 5.75
CA LEU A 109 -7.05 -0.33 6.21
C LEU A 109 -7.89 0.60 5.32
N ASP A 110 -9.02 0.10 4.84
CA ASP A 110 -10.03 0.92 4.19
C ASP A 110 -10.78 1.70 5.26
N ASP A 111 -10.46 2.99 5.39
CA ASP A 111 -11.29 3.92 6.14
C ASP A 111 -12.61 4.10 5.40
N ALA A 112 -13.57 3.23 5.73
CA ALA A 112 -14.95 3.26 5.23
C ALA A 112 -15.70 4.58 5.53
N ALA A 113 -15.04 5.55 6.19
CA ALA A 113 -15.52 6.90 6.42
C ALA A 113 -15.16 7.91 5.29
N SER A 114 -14.29 7.54 4.33
CA SER A 114 -13.84 8.46 3.27
C SER A 114 -14.70 8.43 1.99
N THR A 115 -15.50 7.39 1.76
CA THR A 115 -16.46 7.31 0.65
C THR A 115 -17.86 7.75 1.05
N SER A 116 -17.99 8.99 1.52
CA SER A 116 -19.27 9.70 1.47
C SER A 116 -19.04 11.14 1.03
N LYS A 117 -19.13 11.33 -0.31
CA LYS A 117 -19.33 12.58 -1.09
C LYS A 117 -18.23 12.86 -2.11
N SER A 118 -18.48 12.47 -3.36
CA SER A 118 -18.07 13.28 -4.52
C SER A 118 -19.07 13.13 -5.67
N THR A 119 -20.33 13.49 -5.44
CA THR A 119 -21.18 14.02 -6.51
C THR A 119 -21.10 15.53 -6.43
N THR A 120 -20.05 16.13 -7.00
CA THR A 120 -19.98 17.58 -7.14
C THR A 120 -20.40 17.96 -8.54
N LYS A 121 -21.70 18.25 -8.68
CA LYS A 121 -22.22 19.17 -9.68
C LYS A 121 -22.59 20.44 -8.91
N GLY A 122 -21.89 21.54 -9.14
CA GLY A 122 -22.35 22.87 -8.70
C GLY A 122 -21.32 23.73 -7.97
N LYS A 123 -21.02 24.87 -8.59
CA LYS A 123 -20.36 26.08 -8.07
C LYS A 123 -20.78 26.44 -6.63
N GLY A 124 -19.84 26.92 -5.81
CA GLY A 124 -20.17 27.69 -4.60
C GLY A 124 -19.00 27.86 -3.64
N LYS A 125 -18.65 29.14 -3.36
CA LYS A 125 -17.64 29.61 -2.40
C LYS A 125 -17.74 28.94 -1.02
N GLY A 126 -16.61 28.56 -0.43
CA GLY A 126 -16.54 28.09 0.96
C GLY A 126 -15.15 27.59 1.37
N LYS A 127 -14.12 28.45 1.29
CA LYS A 127 -12.95 28.32 2.17
C LYS A 127 -13.42 28.68 3.60
N ASP A 128 -12.73 28.19 4.62
CA ASP A 128 -12.79 28.62 6.04
C ASP A 128 -13.35 27.63 7.07
N LYS A 129 -13.77 26.40 6.72
CA LYS A 129 -14.20 25.40 7.73
C LYS A 129 -13.20 24.30 8.06
N PHE A 130 -12.26 24.04 7.16
CA PHE A 130 -11.28 22.97 7.36
C PHE A 130 -10.07 23.43 8.16
N ASP A 131 -9.59 24.65 7.89
CA ASP A 131 -8.46 25.23 8.60
C ASP A 131 -8.79 25.52 10.08
N ASP A 132 -10.04 25.90 10.38
CA ASP A 132 -10.52 26.11 11.77
C ASP A 132 -10.57 24.79 12.58
N TYR A 133 -10.74 23.65 11.91
CA TYR A 133 -10.73 22.34 12.56
C TYR A 133 -9.31 21.91 12.93
N LEU A 134 -8.33 22.12 12.04
CA LEU A 134 -6.93 21.80 12.30
C LEU A 134 -6.31 22.73 13.38
N ALA A 135 -6.71 24.01 13.40
CA ALA A 135 -6.30 24.94 14.45
C ALA A 135 -6.82 24.52 15.84
N LYS A 136 -8.09 24.12 15.93
CA LYS A 136 -8.69 23.63 17.20
C LYS A 136 -8.08 22.33 17.72
N GLN A 137 -7.55 21.47 16.85
CA GLN A 137 -6.86 20.25 17.28
C GLN A 137 -5.47 20.55 17.88
N ARG A 138 -4.79 21.59 17.41
CA ARG A 138 -3.49 22.03 17.96
C ARG A 138 -3.65 22.70 19.34
N GLU A 139 -4.72 23.46 19.57
CA GLU A 139 -5.02 24.05 20.88
C GLU A 139 -5.38 23.01 21.96
N LYS A 140 -5.92 21.84 21.56
CA LYS A 140 -6.35 20.81 22.51
C LYS A 140 -5.22 19.94 23.06
N GLY A 141 -3.97 20.21 22.72
CA GLY A 141 -2.80 19.59 23.37
C GLY A 141 -2.74 18.07 23.28
N ILE A 142 -3.43 17.44 22.32
CA ILE A 142 -3.37 15.98 22.13
C ILE A 142 -2.06 15.66 21.40
N THR A 143 -0.97 15.68 22.16
CA THR A 143 0.28 15.04 21.80
C THR A 143 0.19 13.60 22.28
N GLY A 144 -0.01 12.67 21.33
CA GLY A 144 0.14 11.24 21.62
C GLY A 144 1.60 10.93 21.95
N SER A 145 1.95 11.00 23.23
CA SER A 145 3.27 10.62 23.75
C SER A 145 3.33 9.10 23.89
N VAL A 146 4.12 8.43 23.04
CA VAL A 146 4.45 7.01 23.24
C VAL A 146 5.74 6.93 24.04
N ARG A 147 5.61 6.47 25.29
CA ARG A 147 6.69 6.26 26.25
C ARG A 147 7.40 4.95 25.92
N VAL A 148 8.64 5.00 25.46
CA VAL A 148 9.48 3.80 25.26
C VAL A 148 9.93 3.28 26.63
N LYS A 149 9.53 2.06 26.98
CA LYS A 149 10.01 1.34 28.17
C LYS A 149 11.37 0.71 27.81
N LYS A 150 12.44 1.22 28.41
CA LYS A 150 13.82 0.72 28.25
C LYS A 150 13.92 -0.63 28.97
N GLY A 151 13.93 -1.72 28.20
CA GLY A 151 14.28 -3.05 28.68
C GLY A 151 15.80 -3.22 28.64
N SER A 152 16.41 -3.35 29.81
CA SER A 152 17.80 -3.70 30.02
C SER A 152 18.08 -5.14 29.58
N SER A 153 19.04 -5.34 28.68
CA SER A 153 19.70 -6.63 28.48
C SER A 153 21.12 -6.51 28.99
N SER A 154 21.39 -7.25 30.05
CA SER A 154 22.71 -7.52 30.62
C SER A 154 23.55 -8.36 29.66
N ASP A 155 24.86 -8.18 29.78
CA ASP A 155 25.94 -8.93 29.15
C ASP A 155 25.86 -10.45 29.38
N ASP A 156 26.39 -11.22 28.43
CA ASP A 156 27.47 -12.17 28.71
C ASP A 156 28.07 -12.69 27.39
N GLY A 157 29.37 -12.49 27.23
CA GLY A 157 30.19 -13.08 26.18
C GLY A 157 30.99 -14.27 26.68
N SER A 158 31.48 -15.10 25.77
CA SER A 158 32.87 -15.62 25.75
C SER A 158 33.07 -16.78 24.77
N SER A 159 34.13 -16.64 23.96
CA SER A 159 35.21 -17.58 23.59
C SER A 159 34.88 -19.05 23.21
N GLY A 160 35.59 -19.74 22.31
CA GLY A 160 36.87 -19.45 21.70
C GLY A 160 37.34 -20.60 20.81
N SER A 161 38.56 -20.41 20.32
CA SER A 161 39.53 -21.26 19.62
C SER A 161 39.22 -22.74 19.35
N SER A 162 39.50 -23.16 18.10
CA SER A 162 40.40 -24.27 17.77
C SER A 162 40.98 -24.05 16.38
#